data_AF-A0A182JB21-F1
#
_entry.id   AF-A0A182JB21-F1
#
_cell.length_a   1.000
_cell.length_b   1.000
_cell.length_c   1.000
_cell.angle_alpha   90.00
_cell.angle_beta   90.00
_cell.angle_gamma   90.00
#
_symmetry.space_group_name_H-M   'P 1'
#
loop_
_entity.id
_entity.type
_entity.pdbx_description
1 polymer ?
#
loop_
_entity_poly.entity_id
_entity_poly.type
_entity_poly.pdbx_seq_one_letter_code
_entity_poly.pdbx_strand_id
1 'polypeptide(L)'
;MGLGLSVDRLHSCPTVGPPDLHPSQDFYIGPELRTNLTQETSEEESHSSAKLFSGGGTRFGKAMLSNKSTLLLVLCTFCGPLYRPADGTLSGPSAHNRISRERGNILKNLTGTQEYENHIVTSRLDASEPVRMMYRGIREVYNRLLGPTGMRDEGVSLQARVPPTVPFPCDVRGFRSARPPTSVHQLRPGDFDVVAALGDSLTSATGANSRVFWELLIDNRGLSWCIGGQGTWRTHLTLPNILKEFNPRLFGYSFADSYNVHLPSQFNVAEIIATTSDMPYNAASLVERMKSDPRVNWHKHWKLLTIMIGGNDFCSDVCYQTNATEWINRDQEKYLLTTLHYLKKTMPRTLVNLVPSPLINLSFSIDKVQAPLTCQFVRPIECSCLYGPKYSANRNLYRLLERRFVKIMERVSHRAEFHSDDFTVVYQPFYRDASIFYRRDGKPDLSVMAIDCVHLSQKGHAVSANGLWNNMLEPTRHKTTVLRELFDDFKCPTPQNPYIRTYYNS
;
A
#
# COMPACT_ATOMS: atom_id res chain seq x y z
N MET A 1 24.08 44.80 54.70
CA MET A 1 23.21 45.52 55.66
C MET A 1 22.30 46.42 54.84
N GLY A 2 20.97 46.41 54.96
CA GLY A 2 20.08 45.46 55.66
C GLY A 2 18.91 46.15 56.34
N LEU A 3 17.66 45.70 56.04
CA LEU A 3 16.39 46.08 56.69
C LEU A 3 15.98 47.56 56.49
N GLY A 4 14.70 47.95 56.51
CA GLY A 4 13.43 47.24 56.74
C GLY A 4 12.39 48.15 57.44
N LEU A 5 11.14 47.70 57.60
CA LEU A 5 10.00 48.38 58.31
C LEU A 5 9.26 49.50 57.51
N SER A 6 7.98 49.86 57.79
CA SER A 6 6.79 49.20 58.43
C SER A 6 5.61 50.20 58.49
N VAL A 7 4.30 49.91 58.57
CA VAL A 7 3.34 48.86 58.08
C VAL A 7 1.93 49.48 58.24
N ASP A 8 1.01 49.32 57.27
CA ASP A 8 -0.45 49.46 57.44
C ASP A 8 -1.17 48.99 56.14
N ARG A 9 -2.35 48.33 56.11
CA ARG A 9 -3.21 47.77 57.17
C ARG A 9 -4.08 46.60 56.62
N LEU A 10 -4.49 45.71 57.53
CA LEU A 10 -5.45 44.57 57.46
C LEU A 10 -6.48 44.50 56.28
N HIS A 11 -6.64 43.33 55.63
CA HIS A 11 -7.68 42.33 56.00
C HIS A 11 -7.69 40.98 55.22
N SER A 12 -7.80 39.90 56.00
CA SER A 12 -8.32 38.53 55.76
C SER A 12 -8.69 37.98 54.36
N CYS A 13 -8.11 36.81 54.05
CA CYS A 13 -8.50 35.81 53.03
C CYS A 13 -9.77 35.00 53.44
N PRO A 14 -10.39 34.11 52.61
CA PRO A 14 -9.75 32.91 52.06
C PRO A 14 -10.13 32.48 50.62
N THR A 15 -9.46 31.41 50.16
CA THR A 15 -9.55 30.73 48.85
C THR A 15 -10.79 29.84 48.66
N VAL A 16 -11.18 29.62 47.40
CA VAL A 16 -12.09 28.51 46.98
C VAL A 16 -11.43 27.73 45.83
N GLY A 17 -11.57 26.39 45.86
CA GLY A 17 -11.00 25.46 44.88
C GLY A 17 -11.95 25.07 43.73
N PRO A 18 -11.57 24.08 42.89
CA PRO A 18 -12.35 23.64 41.73
C PRO A 18 -13.55 22.77 42.11
N PRO A 19 -14.57 22.65 41.24
CA PRO A 19 -15.73 21.78 41.45
C PRO A 19 -15.51 20.35 40.94
N ASP A 20 -15.55 19.38 41.85
CA ASP A 20 -15.88 17.98 41.53
C ASP A 20 -17.41 17.79 41.57
N LEU A 21 -17.96 16.92 40.70
CA LEU A 21 -19.35 16.48 40.78
C LEU A 21 -19.55 15.03 40.31
N HIS A 22 -20.04 14.20 41.23
CA HIS A 22 -20.44 12.79 41.10
C HIS A 22 -21.48 12.51 42.22
N PRO A 23 -22.32 11.45 42.17
CA PRO A 23 -22.71 10.61 41.03
C PRO A 23 -24.25 10.37 40.95
N SER A 24 -24.67 9.43 40.08
CA SER A 24 -25.89 8.59 40.16
C SER A 24 -27.31 9.21 40.27
N GLN A 25 -28.16 8.89 39.28
CA GLN A 25 -29.48 8.29 39.52
C GLN A 25 -29.96 7.48 38.29
N ASP A 26 -30.80 6.47 38.52
CA ASP A 26 -31.22 5.44 37.56
C ASP A 26 -32.70 5.57 37.12
N PHE A 27 -33.09 4.76 36.12
CA PHE A 27 -34.48 4.47 35.66
C PHE A 27 -35.27 5.66 35.05
N TYR A 28 -35.91 5.50 33.89
CA TYR A 28 -37.02 4.55 33.71
C TYR A 28 -37.21 4.04 32.26
N ILE A 29 -37.85 2.88 32.14
CA ILE A 29 -38.36 2.32 30.87
C ILE A 29 -39.89 2.51 30.84
N GLY A 30 -40.43 3.07 29.75
CA GLY A 30 -41.87 3.16 29.48
C GLY A 30 -42.30 2.18 28.37
N PRO A 31 -43.38 1.39 28.54
CA PRO A 31 -43.64 0.24 27.67
C PRO A 31 -44.88 0.39 26.74
N GLU A 32 -45.11 -0.69 25.99
CA GLU A 32 -46.35 -1.11 25.30
C GLU A 32 -46.92 -0.25 24.16
N LEU A 33 -46.92 -0.88 22.97
CA LEU A 33 -48.18 -1.15 22.30
C LEU A 33 -48.18 -2.60 21.82
N ARG A 34 -48.86 -3.49 22.57
CA ARG A 34 -49.15 -4.87 22.16
C ARG A 34 -50.41 -4.91 21.30
N THR A 35 -50.36 -5.66 20.22
CA THR A 35 -51.52 -6.43 19.74
C THR A 35 -51.08 -7.89 19.60
N ASN A 36 -51.72 -8.78 20.35
CA ASN A 36 -51.39 -10.20 20.36
C ASN A 36 -51.80 -10.87 19.04
N LEU A 37 -51.20 -12.02 18.73
CA LEU A 37 -51.94 -13.30 18.74
C LEU A 37 -50.99 -14.51 18.75
N THR A 38 -51.25 -15.40 19.72
CA THR A 38 -50.95 -16.85 19.78
C THR A 38 -49.62 -17.39 19.23
N GLN A 39 -48.83 -17.96 20.15
CA GLN A 39 -48.04 -19.16 19.84
C GLN A 39 -48.99 -20.32 19.52
N GLU A 40 -48.55 -21.24 18.67
CA GLU A 40 -48.92 -22.65 18.77
C GLU A 40 -47.67 -23.50 18.50
N THR A 41 -47.60 -24.67 19.12
CA THR A 41 -46.43 -25.57 19.09
C THR A 41 -46.80 -26.90 18.45
N SER A 42 -46.04 -27.32 17.44
CA SER A 42 -45.97 -28.73 17.06
C SER A 42 -44.58 -29.07 16.51
N GLU A 43 -44.09 -30.23 16.94
CA GLU A 43 -43.15 -31.02 16.17
C GLU A 43 -43.97 -31.80 15.13
N GLU A 44 -43.50 -31.93 13.89
CA GLU A 44 -43.74 -33.16 13.13
C GLU A 44 -42.74 -33.33 11.98
N GLU A 45 -42.44 -34.59 11.67
CA GLU A 45 -41.64 -34.97 10.51
C GLU A 45 -42.48 -34.99 9.24
N SER A 46 -41.87 -34.74 8.08
CA SER A 46 -42.18 -35.54 6.88
C SER A 46 -41.20 -35.32 5.73
N HIS A 47 -40.81 -36.42 5.08
CA HIS A 47 -40.35 -36.40 3.70
C HIS A 47 -41.52 -36.07 2.76
N SER A 48 -41.26 -35.48 1.58
CA SER A 48 -41.42 -36.21 0.31
C SER A 48 -40.97 -35.42 -0.93
N SER A 49 -40.56 -36.18 -1.95
CA SER A 49 -40.72 -35.91 -3.39
C SER A 49 -40.15 -34.63 -4.01
N ALA A 50 -38.97 -34.79 -4.62
CA ALA A 50 -38.76 -34.31 -5.99
C ALA A 50 -38.46 -35.54 -6.88
N LYS A 51 -39.30 -35.75 -7.92
CA LYS A 51 -39.15 -36.81 -8.93
C LYS A 51 -39.43 -36.21 -10.31
N LEU A 52 -38.94 -36.90 -11.35
CA LEU A 52 -38.95 -36.46 -12.77
C LEU A 52 -37.99 -35.26 -13.04
N PHE A 53 -37.39 -35.11 -14.22
CA PHE A 53 -37.47 -35.89 -15.46
C PHE A 53 -36.09 -36.40 -15.93
N SER A 54 -36.09 -37.42 -16.80
CA SER A 54 -34.93 -37.89 -17.55
C SER A 54 -35.15 -37.76 -19.06
N GLY A 55 -34.06 -37.57 -19.81
CA GLY A 55 -34.05 -37.58 -21.29
C GLY A 55 -34.31 -36.23 -21.96
N GLY A 56 -33.57 -35.95 -23.05
CA GLY A 56 -33.72 -34.73 -23.86
C GLY A 56 -32.40 -34.02 -24.15
N GLY A 57 -31.54 -34.61 -25.00
CA GLY A 57 -30.23 -34.03 -25.34
C GLY A 57 -30.21 -33.30 -26.68
N THR A 58 -29.66 -32.09 -26.72
CA THR A 58 -29.30 -31.39 -27.98
C THR A 58 -27.95 -30.69 -27.89
N ARG A 59 -27.04 -31.14 -28.77
CA ARG A 59 -25.81 -30.49 -29.28
C ARG A 59 -25.34 -29.19 -28.60
N PHE A 60 -24.25 -29.27 -27.85
CA PHE A 60 -23.24 -28.19 -27.82
C PHE A 60 -22.06 -28.54 -28.73
N GLY A 61 -21.48 -27.54 -29.38
CA GLY A 61 -20.40 -27.71 -30.35
C GLY A 61 -19.05 -28.06 -29.72
N LYS A 62 -18.24 -28.85 -30.43
CA LYS A 62 -16.85 -29.14 -30.05
C LYS A 62 -15.98 -27.89 -30.21
N ALA A 63 -15.78 -27.13 -29.12
CA ALA A 63 -14.63 -26.23 -29.02
C ALA A 63 -13.38 -27.05 -28.64
N MET A 64 -12.28 -26.91 -29.39
CA MET A 64 -11.03 -27.60 -29.08
C MET A 64 -10.42 -27.06 -27.79
N LEU A 65 -10.30 -27.89 -26.75
CA LEU A 65 -9.33 -27.62 -25.68
C LEU A 65 -7.92 -27.77 -26.24
N SER A 66 -7.23 -26.65 -26.40
CA SER A 66 -5.79 -26.64 -26.69
C SER A 66 -5.01 -27.20 -25.50
N ASN A 67 -3.99 -28.03 -25.76
CA ASN A 67 -3.17 -28.72 -24.74
C ASN A 67 -2.37 -27.79 -23.79
N LYS A 68 -2.57 -26.47 -23.85
CA LYS A 68 -1.93 -25.48 -22.99
C LYS A 68 -2.56 -25.39 -21.59
N SER A 69 -3.85 -25.69 -21.44
CA SER A 69 -4.58 -25.47 -20.17
C SER A 69 -4.11 -26.37 -19.01
N THR A 70 -3.71 -27.61 -19.31
CA THR A 70 -3.42 -28.63 -18.29
C THR A 70 -2.14 -28.37 -17.51
N LEU A 71 -1.16 -27.66 -18.10
CA LEU A 71 0.14 -27.42 -17.47
C LEU A 71 0.12 -26.27 -16.44
N LEU A 72 -0.85 -25.34 -16.54
CA LEU A 72 -0.94 -24.19 -15.64
C LEU A 72 -1.42 -24.55 -14.21
N LEU A 73 -2.23 -25.60 -14.06
CA LEU A 73 -2.90 -25.89 -12.80
C LEU A 73 -1.98 -26.44 -11.68
N VAL A 74 -0.75 -26.85 -12.02
CA VAL A 74 0.18 -27.52 -11.10
C VAL A 74 1.05 -26.53 -10.31
N LEU A 75 1.12 -25.26 -10.72
CA LEU A 75 2.07 -24.29 -10.17
C LEU A 75 1.61 -23.57 -8.90
N CYS A 76 0.33 -23.65 -8.52
CA CYS A 76 -0.22 -22.95 -7.34
C CYS A 76 -0.12 -23.74 -6.02
N THR A 77 0.42 -24.97 -6.01
CA THR A 77 0.36 -25.88 -4.84
C THR A 77 1.70 -26.17 -4.16
N PHE A 78 2.82 -25.61 -4.64
CA PHE A 78 4.17 -25.89 -4.12
C PHE A 78 4.86 -24.70 -3.41
N CYS A 79 4.22 -24.18 -2.35
CA CYS A 79 4.87 -23.35 -1.33
C CYS A 79 4.28 -23.64 0.07
N GLY A 80 4.68 -24.77 0.67
CA GLY A 80 4.42 -25.04 2.09
C GLY A 80 5.43 -24.31 3.00
N PRO A 81 5.04 -23.87 4.21
CA PRO A 81 5.91 -23.06 5.06
C PRO A 81 7.01 -23.90 5.74
N LEU A 82 8.24 -23.81 5.23
CA LEU A 82 9.46 -24.32 5.86
C LEU A 82 10.36 -23.17 6.35
N TYR A 83 9.83 -22.34 7.24
CA TYR A 83 10.60 -21.29 7.92
C TYR A 83 10.44 -21.35 9.44
N ARG A 84 11.57 -21.39 10.14
CA ARG A 84 11.69 -20.97 11.54
C ARG A 84 12.19 -19.51 11.56
N PRO A 85 11.82 -18.70 12.56
CA PRO A 85 12.41 -17.38 12.73
C PRO A 85 13.91 -17.53 13.06
N ALA A 86 14.75 -16.94 12.22
CA ALA A 86 16.18 -16.73 12.46
C ALA A 86 16.44 -15.23 12.52
N ASP A 87 17.38 -14.83 13.38
CA ASP A 87 17.46 -13.47 13.92
C ASP A 87 17.66 -12.35 12.88
N GLY A 88 17.36 -11.13 13.33
CA GLY A 88 17.37 -9.93 12.51
C GLY A 88 18.76 -9.35 12.24
N THR A 89 19.72 -10.15 11.76
CA THR A 89 21.05 -9.65 11.37
C THR A 89 20.96 -8.77 10.11
N LEU A 90 21.51 -7.55 10.20
CA LEU A 90 21.60 -6.58 9.10
C LEU A 90 22.77 -6.89 8.14
N SER A 91 22.88 -8.14 7.70
CA SER A 91 23.79 -8.54 6.63
C SER A 91 23.16 -8.19 5.27
N GLY A 92 23.40 -6.96 4.82
CA GLY A 92 23.18 -6.60 3.41
C GLY A 92 24.06 -7.46 2.47
N PRO A 93 23.73 -7.55 1.17
CA PRO A 93 24.58 -8.24 0.21
C PRO A 93 26.00 -7.65 0.18
N SER A 94 26.99 -8.50 -0.09
CA SER A 94 28.40 -8.06 -0.14
C SER A 94 28.62 -7.00 -1.23
N ALA A 95 29.65 -6.17 -1.08
CA ALA A 95 29.97 -5.10 -2.04
C ALA A 95 30.33 -5.59 -3.46
N HIS A 96 30.43 -6.90 -3.68
CA HIS A 96 30.60 -7.50 -5.01
C HIS A 96 29.27 -7.63 -5.80
N ASN A 97 28.11 -7.47 -5.15
CA ASN A 97 26.79 -7.58 -5.80
C ASN A 97 26.43 -6.31 -6.59
N ARG A 98 27.31 -5.88 -7.50
CA ARG A 98 27.04 -4.83 -8.48
C ARG A 98 25.89 -5.28 -9.37
N ILE A 99 24.89 -4.43 -9.62
CA ILE A 99 23.83 -4.71 -10.61
C ILE A 99 24.39 -4.40 -12.00
N SER A 100 25.08 -5.36 -12.64
CA SER A 100 25.32 -5.25 -14.09
C SER A 100 24.01 -5.41 -14.83
N ARG A 101 23.87 -4.69 -15.95
CA ARG A 101 22.66 -4.66 -16.78
C ARG A 101 22.91 -5.32 -18.15
N GLU A 102 24.02 -6.05 -18.31
CA GLU A 102 24.61 -6.36 -19.62
C GLU A 102 25.19 -7.79 -19.78
N ARG A 103 25.10 -8.67 -18.76
CA ARG A 103 25.71 -10.03 -18.80
C ARG A 103 24.91 -11.06 -18.01
N GLY A 104 24.84 -12.30 -18.49
CA GLY A 104 24.39 -13.42 -17.65
C GLY A 104 24.23 -14.79 -18.33
N ASN A 105 22.98 -15.26 -18.39
CA ASN A 105 22.64 -16.68 -18.20
C ASN A 105 22.26 -17.44 -19.49
N ILE A 106 22.55 -18.75 -19.49
CA ILE A 106 22.45 -19.71 -20.60
C ILE A 106 21.05 -19.75 -21.28
N LEU A 107 20.00 -19.34 -20.59
CA LEU A 107 18.61 -19.31 -21.09
C LEU A 107 18.31 -18.20 -22.13
N LYS A 108 19.27 -17.34 -22.47
CA LYS A 108 19.15 -16.21 -23.41
C LYS A 108 18.34 -16.54 -24.69
N ASN A 109 18.61 -17.69 -25.30
CA ASN A 109 18.00 -18.13 -26.56
C ASN A 109 16.50 -18.47 -26.43
N LEU A 110 15.99 -18.68 -25.22
CA LEU A 110 14.58 -19.00 -24.98
C LEU A 110 13.74 -17.76 -24.66
N THR A 111 14.23 -16.80 -23.88
CA THR A 111 13.44 -15.64 -23.43
C THR A 111 13.51 -14.44 -24.36
N GLY A 112 14.68 -14.16 -24.96
CA GLY A 112 14.91 -12.98 -25.81
C GLY A 112 15.01 -11.66 -25.04
N THR A 113 15.24 -11.72 -23.73
CA THR A 113 15.24 -10.55 -22.81
C THR A 113 16.60 -10.34 -22.12
N GLN A 114 16.71 -9.23 -21.39
CA GLN A 114 17.95 -8.76 -20.76
C GLN A 114 18.44 -9.76 -19.69
N GLU A 115 19.70 -10.21 -19.81
CA GLU A 115 20.27 -11.16 -18.86
C GLU A 115 20.54 -10.51 -17.50
N TYR A 116 20.06 -11.15 -16.44
CA TYR A 116 20.35 -10.76 -15.05
C TYR A 116 21.61 -11.46 -14.54
N GLU A 117 22.46 -10.71 -13.85
CA GLU A 117 23.47 -11.32 -12.98
C GLU A 117 22.80 -12.00 -11.78
N ASN A 118 23.17 -13.25 -11.54
CA ASN A 118 22.49 -14.09 -10.56
C ASN A 118 22.73 -13.68 -9.10
N HIS A 119 23.75 -12.88 -8.77
CA HIS A 119 23.96 -12.40 -7.39
C HIS A 119 22.96 -11.33 -6.93
N ILE A 120 22.05 -10.86 -7.79
CA ILE A 120 21.01 -9.90 -7.40
C ILE A 120 19.92 -10.62 -6.59
N VAL A 121 20.11 -10.74 -5.28
CA VAL A 121 19.08 -11.12 -4.30
C VAL A 121 18.24 -9.89 -3.94
N THR A 122 16.93 -10.07 -3.74
CA THR A 122 15.98 -8.94 -3.58
C THR A 122 15.05 -9.02 -2.38
N SER A 123 14.94 -10.18 -1.71
CA SER A 123 14.27 -10.37 -0.43
C SER A 123 14.81 -11.62 0.26
N ARG A 124 14.37 -11.93 1.49
CA ARG A 124 14.73 -13.20 2.17
C ARG A 124 14.20 -14.44 1.41
N LEU A 125 13.14 -14.27 0.62
CA LEU A 125 12.50 -15.31 -0.18
C LEU A 125 13.35 -15.70 -1.40
N ASP A 126 14.06 -14.73 -1.99
CA ASP A 126 14.93 -14.90 -3.16
C ASP A 126 16.38 -15.31 -2.80
N ALA A 127 16.64 -15.67 -1.53
CA ALA A 127 17.99 -15.92 -1.00
C ALA A 127 18.64 -17.24 -1.48
N SER A 128 17.85 -18.22 -1.93
CA SER A 128 18.36 -19.48 -2.49
C SER A 128 18.48 -19.37 -4.02
N GLU A 129 19.69 -19.51 -4.56
CA GLU A 129 19.92 -19.38 -6.01
C GLU A 129 19.06 -20.30 -6.88
N PRO A 130 18.97 -21.63 -6.63
CA PRO A 130 18.10 -22.50 -7.42
C PRO A 130 16.62 -22.09 -7.37
N VAL A 131 16.13 -21.67 -6.19
CA VAL A 131 14.73 -21.23 -6.02
C VAL A 131 14.49 -19.91 -6.75
N ARG A 132 15.38 -18.93 -6.60
CA ARG A 132 15.36 -17.64 -7.30
C ARG A 132 15.40 -17.81 -8.82
N MET A 133 16.26 -18.71 -9.33
CA MET A 133 16.33 -19.03 -10.76
C MET A 133 15.02 -19.65 -11.27
N MET A 134 14.46 -20.62 -10.54
CA MET A 134 13.18 -21.23 -10.87
C MET A 134 12.03 -20.20 -10.85
N TYR A 135 11.91 -19.42 -9.77
CA TYR A 135 10.88 -18.41 -9.58
C TYR A 135 10.91 -17.32 -10.64
N ARG A 136 12.09 -16.73 -10.92
CA ARG A 136 12.25 -15.73 -11.98
C ARG A 136 12.04 -16.32 -13.38
N GLY A 137 12.47 -17.56 -13.62
CA GLY A 137 12.21 -18.27 -14.88
C GLY A 137 10.72 -18.50 -15.15
N ILE A 138 9.97 -18.95 -14.14
CA ILE A 138 8.51 -19.10 -14.21
C ILE A 138 7.85 -17.74 -14.48
N ARG A 139 8.18 -16.71 -13.70
CA ARG A 139 7.59 -15.38 -13.84
C ARG A 139 7.88 -14.74 -15.21
N GLU A 140 9.10 -14.87 -15.75
CA GLU A 140 9.43 -14.34 -17.08
C GLU A 140 8.68 -15.06 -18.22
N VAL A 141 8.59 -16.40 -18.15
CA VAL A 141 7.74 -17.18 -19.08
C VAL A 141 6.28 -16.74 -18.99
N TYR A 142 5.79 -16.47 -17.78
CA TYR A 142 4.42 -16.06 -17.51
C TYR A 142 4.08 -14.69 -18.11
N ASN A 143 4.91 -13.67 -17.85
CA ASN A 143 4.78 -12.35 -18.45
C ASN A 143 4.75 -12.42 -19.99
N ARG A 144 5.59 -13.28 -20.59
CA ARG A 144 5.63 -13.44 -22.05
C ARG A 144 4.40 -14.16 -22.62
N LEU A 145 3.77 -15.06 -21.86
CA LEU A 145 2.56 -15.78 -22.29
C LEU A 145 1.30 -14.93 -22.25
N LEU A 146 1.20 -13.99 -21.30
CA LEU A 146 0.05 -13.07 -21.19
C LEU A 146 0.26 -11.75 -21.95
N GLY A 147 1.52 -11.31 -22.09
CA GLY A 147 1.88 -10.00 -22.63
C GLY A 147 1.68 -8.86 -21.62
N PRO A 148 2.13 -7.64 -21.95
CA PRO A 148 1.99 -6.48 -21.07
C PRO A 148 0.53 -6.05 -20.96
N THR A 149 0.01 -5.93 -19.74
CA THR A 149 -1.35 -5.44 -19.45
C THR A 149 -1.36 -3.96 -19.08
N GLY A 150 -0.23 -3.39 -18.67
CA GLY A 150 -0.12 -1.98 -18.26
C GLY A 150 -0.40 -0.97 -19.39
N MET A 151 -0.35 -1.40 -20.65
CA MET A 151 -0.61 -0.56 -21.83
C MET A 151 -2.09 -0.44 -22.23
N ARG A 152 -3.01 -1.10 -21.51
CA ARG A 152 -4.47 -1.03 -21.77
C ARG A 152 -5.02 0.37 -21.48
N ASP A 153 -5.86 0.88 -22.37
CA ASP A 153 -6.44 2.23 -22.31
C ASP A 153 -7.98 2.30 -22.40
N GLU A 154 -8.64 1.14 -22.42
CA GLU A 154 -10.08 0.96 -22.32
C GLU A 154 -10.49 0.09 -21.11
N GLY A 155 -11.65 0.37 -20.51
CA GLY A 155 -12.23 -0.41 -19.42
C GLY A 155 -12.71 0.44 -18.24
N VAL A 156 -13.72 -0.05 -17.51
CA VAL A 156 -14.31 0.69 -16.37
C VAL A 156 -13.35 0.88 -15.19
N SER A 157 -12.37 0.00 -15.04
CA SER A 157 -11.37 0.02 -13.97
C SER A 157 -10.15 0.89 -14.27
N LEU A 158 -10.21 1.69 -15.34
CA LEU A 158 -9.21 2.70 -15.67
C LEU A 158 -9.69 4.11 -15.27
N GLN A 159 -8.73 5.01 -15.10
CA GLN A 159 -8.98 6.45 -15.04
C GLN A 159 -9.58 6.94 -16.37
N ALA A 160 -10.58 7.82 -16.29
CA ALA A 160 -11.06 8.57 -17.45
C ALA A 160 -9.94 9.49 -17.97
N ARG A 161 -9.63 9.39 -19.28
CA ARG A 161 -8.62 10.23 -19.94
C ARG A 161 -8.99 11.70 -19.85
N VAL A 162 -8.11 12.51 -19.28
CA VAL A 162 -8.27 13.98 -19.23
C VAL A 162 -7.84 14.57 -20.60
N PRO A 163 -8.67 15.39 -21.27
CA PRO A 163 -8.30 15.96 -22.57
C PRO A 163 -7.05 16.83 -22.54
N PRO A 164 -6.27 16.92 -23.64
CA PRO A 164 -5.12 17.82 -23.74
C PRO A 164 -5.46 19.31 -23.53
N THR A 165 -6.71 19.70 -23.83
CA THR A 165 -7.23 21.06 -23.63
C THR A 165 -7.47 21.43 -22.17
N VAL A 166 -7.52 20.45 -21.26
CA VAL A 166 -7.64 20.72 -19.82
C VAL A 166 -6.24 20.97 -19.26
N PRO A 167 -5.99 22.11 -18.59
CA PRO A 167 -4.72 22.40 -17.94
C PRO A 167 -4.51 21.52 -16.71
N PHE A 168 -3.27 21.42 -16.23
CA PHE A 168 -3.01 20.81 -14.91
C PHE A 168 -3.66 21.68 -13.81
N PRO A 169 -4.29 21.12 -12.75
CA PRO A 169 -5.09 21.91 -11.81
C PRO A 169 -4.34 22.98 -11.03
N CYS A 170 -3.01 22.91 -10.94
CA CYS A 170 -2.18 23.85 -10.18
C CYS A 170 -1.29 24.70 -11.08
N ASP A 171 -1.04 25.95 -10.68
CA ASP A 171 0.13 26.68 -11.18
C ASP A 171 1.40 26.00 -10.66
N VAL A 172 2.31 25.65 -11.57
CA VAL A 172 3.59 25.00 -11.26
C VAL A 172 4.74 26.01 -11.10
N ARG A 173 4.52 27.27 -11.49
CA ARG A 173 5.56 28.31 -11.53
C ARG A 173 5.99 28.70 -10.12
N GLY A 174 7.30 28.69 -9.87
CA GLY A 174 7.89 29.03 -8.56
C GLY A 174 7.85 27.92 -7.51
N PHE A 175 7.24 26.76 -7.79
CA PHE A 175 7.18 25.61 -6.88
C PHE A 175 8.32 24.59 -7.05
N ARG A 176 9.38 24.98 -7.77
CA ARG A 176 10.75 24.50 -7.56
C ARG A 176 11.60 25.67 -7.05
N SER A 177 12.41 25.43 -6.04
CA SER A 177 13.28 26.43 -5.41
C SER A 177 14.48 26.78 -6.30
N ALA A 178 14.80 28.07 -6.40
CA ALA A 178 15.90 28.58 -7.25
C ALA A 178 17.31 28.11 -6.81
N ARG A 179 17.44 27.66 -5.55
CA ARG A 179 18.56 26.89 -5.02
C ARG A 179 17.97 25.68 -4.29
N PRO A 180 18.58 24.48 -4.34
CA PRO A 180 18.09 23.33 -3.58
C PRO A 180 18.06 23.67 -2.09
N PRO A 181 16.95 23.39 -1.37
CA PRO A 181 16.87 23.71 0.05
C PRO A 181 17.90 22.93 0.88
N THR A 182 18.19 23.43 2.08
CA THR A 182 19.05 22.78 3.09
C THR A 182 18.24 21.98 4.11
N SER A 183 16.92 22.23 4.20
CA SER A 183 16.01 21.57 5.13
C SER A 183 14.86 20.87 4.39
N VAL A 184 14.55 19.65 4.81
CA VAL A 184 13.41 18.82 4.36
C VAL A 184 12.07 19.51 4.67
N HIS A 185 12.06 20.40 5.67
CA HIS A 185 10.92 21.23 6.08
C HIS A 185 10.71 22.46 5.17
N GLN A 186 11.55 22.65 4.14
CA GLN A 186 11.49 23.73 3.15
C GLN A 186 11.34 23.19 1.71
N LEU A 187 11.03 21.90 1.54
CA LEU A 187 10.84 21.28 0.23
C LEU A 187 9.55 21.74 -0.44
N ARG A 188 9.64 22.31 -1.63
CA ARG A 188 8.51 22.51 -2.55
C ARG A 188 8.32 21.25 -3.41
N PRO A 189 7.14 21.01 -4.02
CA PRO A 189 6.92 19.82 -4.85
C PRO A 189 7.96 19.59 -5.96
N GLY A 190 8.44 20.66 -6.59
CA GLY A 190 9.47 20.59 -7.63
C GLY A 190 10.89 20.38 -7.12
N ASP A 191 11.15 20.37 -5.81
CA ASP A 191 12.50 20.22 -5.26
C ASP A 191 12.99 18.77 -5.16
N PHE A 192 12.10 17.79 -5.26
CA PHE A 192 12.49 16.39 -5.35
C PHE A 192 13.15 16.09 -6.70
N ASP A 193 14.33 15.48 -6.68
CA ASP A 193 15.02 15.00 -7.87
C ASP A 193 14.79 13.50 -8.10
N VAL A 194 14.55 12.74 -7.02
CA VAL A 194 14.41 11.28 -7.06
C VAL A 194 13.17 10.82 -6.28
N VAL A 195 12.39 9.92 -6.88
CA VAL A 195 11.35 9.13 -6.20
C VAL A 195 11.79 7.67 -6.04
N ALA A 196 11.40 7.04 -4.94
CA ALA A 196 11.66 5.63 -4.63
C ALA A 196 10.50 5.02 -3.84
N ALA A 197 10.36 3.68 -3.86
CA ALA A 197 9.35 3.00 -3.04
C ALA A 197 9.78 1.61 -2.55
N LEU A 198 9.25 1.24 -1.39
CA LEU A 198 9.40 -0.05 -0.72
C LEU A 198 8.03 -0.49 -0.24
N GLY A 199 7.66 -1.75 -0.49
CA GLY A 199 6.36 -2.26 -0.06
C GLY A 199 6.02 -3.67 -0.51
N ASP A 200 4.73 -3.97 -0.48
CA ASP A 200 4.11 -5.21 -0.95
C ASP A 200 3.53 -5.09 -2.39
N SER A 201 2.70 -6.06 -2.79
CA SER A 201 2.02 -6.13 -4.10
C SER A 201 1.24 -4.87 -4.50
N LEU A 202 0.68 -4.15 -3.53
CA LEU A 202 -0.03 -2.89 -3.71
C LEU A 202 0.91 -1.72 -4.06
N THR A 203 2.22 -1.88 -3.82
CA THR A 203 3.27 -0.91 -4.19
C THR A 203 3.93 -1.28 -5.54
N SER A 204 3.96 -2.55 -5.92
CA SER A 204 4.30 -2.99 -7.29
C SER A 204 3.13 -2.88 -8.29
N ALA A 205 1.94 -2.46 -7.86
CA ALA A 205 0.73 -2.38 -8.68
C ALA A 205 0.37 -3.70 -9.37
N THR A 206 0.44 -4.77 -8.59
CA THR A 206 0.18 -6.15 -9.01
C THR A 206 -1.29 -6.29 -9.43
N GLY A 207 -1.54 -6.77 -10.65
CA GLY A 207 -2.89 -6.97 -11.17
C GLY A 207 -3.68 -5.70 -11.50
N ALA A 208 -3.09 -4.50 -11.49
CA ALA A 208 -3.81 -3.22 -11.62
C ALA A 208 -4.63 -3.09 -12.93
N ASN A 209 -4.18 -3.69 -14.02
CA ASN A 209 -4.88 -3.73 -15.31
C ASN A 209 -5.51 -5.11 -15.62
N SER A 210 -5.70 -5.96 -14.61
CA SER A 210 -6.27 -7.30 -14.77
C SER A 210 -7.72 -7.30 -15.25
N ARG A 211 -8.03 -8.26 -16.13
CA ARG A 211 -9.36 -8.60 -16.66
C ARG A 211 -9.70 -10.09 -16.42
N VAL A 212 -8.70 -10.96 -16.28
CA VAL A 212 -8.85 -12.40 -15.95
C VAL A 212 -7.86 -12.83 -14.86
N PHE A 213 -8.21 -13.86 -14.08
CA PHE A 213 -7.48 -14.30 -12.87
C PHE A 213 -5.96 -14.42 -13.06
N TRP A 214 -5.53 -14.98 -14.19
CA TRP A 214 -4.10 -15.16 -14.51
C TRP A 214 -3.31 -13.84 -14.58
N GLU A 215 -3.93 -12.72 -14.92
CA GLU A 215 -3.25 -11.43 -15.03
C GLU A 215 -2.89 -10.82 -13.67
N LEU A 216 -3.31 -11.43 -12.56
CA LEU A 216 -2.96 -11.00 -11.19
C LEU A 216 -1.48 -11.20 -10.86
N LEU A 217 -0.72 -12.05 -11.57
CA LEU A 217 0.73 -12.21 -11.33
C LEU A 217 1.61 -11.19 -12.09
N ILE A 218 1.00 -10.21 -12.76
CA ILE A 218 1.68 -9.16 -13.51
C ILE A 218 1.84 -7.92 -12.64
N ASP A 219 3.09 -7.52 -12.38
CA ASP A 219 3.45 -6.31 -11.65
C ASP A 219 3.36 -5.09 -12.60
N ASN A 220 2.22 -4.38 -12.61
CA ASN A 220 2.04 -3.18 -13.44
C ASN A 220 2.77 -1.94 -12.87
N ARG A 221 4.05 -2.05 -12.46
CA ARG A 221 4.77 -1.02 -11.66
C ARG A 221 4.71 0.38 -12.26
N GLY A 222 4.68 0.50 -13.58
CA GLY A 222 4.50 1.77 -14.31
C GLY A 222 3.23 2.55 -13.94
N LEU A 223 2.19 1.88 -13.44
CA LEU A 223 0.89 2.42 -13.00
C LEU A 223 0.80 2.68 -11.49
N SER A 224 1.84 2.35 -10.71
CA SER A 224 1.78 2.41 -9.25
C SER A 224 1.55 3.82 -8.71
N TRP A 225 0.54 3.96 -7.86
CA TRP A 225 0.07 5.20 -7.24
C TRP A 225 1.19 6.12 -6.70
N CYS A 226 2.21 5.56 -6.04
CA CYS A 226 3.28 6.33 -5.41
C CYS A 226 4.60 6.41 -6.20
N ILE A 227 4.80 5.54 -7.20
CA ILE A 227 6.13 5.34 -7.84
C ILE A 227 6.08 4.97 -9.33
N GLY A 228 4.90 4.73 -9.90
CA GLY A 228 4.73 4.60 -11.35
C GLY A 228 4.82 5.96 -12.04
N GLY A 229 5.39 6.02 -13.24
CA GLY A 229 5.52 7.23 -14.05
C GLY A 229 5.20 7.02 -15.52
N GLN A 230 4.46 5.95 -15.84
CA GLN A 230 4.04 5.61 -17.19
C GLN A 230 2.98 6.61 -17.69
N GLY A 231 3.20 7.19 -18.87
CA GLY A 231 2.32 8.23 -19.42
C GLY A 231 2.40 9.54 -18.63
N THR A 232 1.24 10.17 -18.41
CA THR A 232 1.09 11.46 -17.71
C THR A 232 -0.12 11.42 -16.77
N TRP A 233 -0.29 12.45 -15.94
CA TRP A 233 -1.44 12.57 -15.02
C TRP A 233 -2.80 12.52 -15.74
N ARG A 234 -2.84 12.84 -17.04
CA ARG A 234 -4.04 12.78 -17.88
C ARG A 234 -4.48 11.36 -18.22
N THR A 235 -3.57 10.39 -18.23
CA THR A 235 -3.86 8.97 -18.52
C THR A 235 -3.80 8.11 -17.26
N HIS A 236 -2.77 8.33 -16.44
CA HIS A 236 -2.55 7.61 -15.18
C HIS A 236 -2.09 8.61 -14.13
N LEU A 237 -2.96 8.99 -13.21
CA LEU A 237 -2.56 9.80 -12.07
C LEU A 237 -1.69 8.94 -11.15
N THR A 238 -0.46 9.39 -10.93
CA THR A 238 0.49 8.80 -9.99
C THR A 238 1.27 9.95 -9.37
N LEU A 239 1.83 9.77 -8.19
CA LEU A 239 2.65 10.79 -7.54
C LEU A 239 3.81 11.27 -8.44
N PRO A 240 4.58 10.42 -9.14
CA PRO A 240 5.56 10.88 -10.12
C PRO A 240 4.95 11.60 -11.34
N ASN A 241 3.76 11.21 -11.80
CA ASN A 241 3.08 11.90 -12.89
C ASN A 241 2.53 13.28 -12.49
N ILE A 242 2.28 13.52 -11.19
CA ILE A 242 2.02 14.85 -10.63
C ILE A 242 3.33 15.64 -10.49
N LEU A 243 4.34 15.05 -9.85
CA LEU A 243 5.62 15.71 -9.59
C LEU A 243 6.38 16.10 -10.86
N LYS A 244 6.20 15.38 -11.98
CA LYS A 244 6.77 15.74 -13.29
C LYS A 244 6.31 17.11 -13.80
N GLU A 245 5.10 17.58 -13.46
CA GLU A 245 4.62 18.92 -13.87
C GLU A 245 5.39 20.03 -13.12
N PHE A 246 5.89 19.75 -11.90
CA PHE A 246 6.74 20.65 -11.10
C PHE A 246 8.25 20.46 -11.34
N ASN A 247 8.69 19.25 -11.71
CA ASN A 247 10.05 18.92 -12.09
C ASN A 247 10.10 17.90 -13.25
N PRO A 248 10.23 18.37 -14.51
CA PRO A 248 10.39 17.49 -15.66
C PRO A 248 11.66 16.61 -15.67
N ARG A 249 12.61 16.84 -14.75
CA ARG A 249 13.84 16.04 -14.59
C ARG A 249 13.77 15.03 -13.44
N LEU A 250 12.60 14.82 -12.84
CA LEU A 250 12.38 13.78 -11.83
C LEU A 250 12.73 12.40 -12.42
N PHE A 251 13.35 11.52 -11.62
CA PHE A 251 13.61 10.14 -12.02
C PHE A 251 13.48 9.14 -10.85
N GLY A 252 13.65 7.86 -11.14
CA GLY A 252 13.51 6.76 -10.17
C GLY A 252 12.16 6.05 -10.19
N TYR A 253 11.16 6.64 -10.84
CA TYR A 253 9.84 6.03 -11.04
C TYR A 253 9.89 4.84 -12.00
N SER A 254 9.04 3.84 -11.74
CA SER A 254 8.83 2.73 -12.66
C SER A 254 8.08 3.19 -13.91
N PHE A 255 8.36 2.64 -15.10
CA PHE A 255 7.80 3.16 -16.36
C PHE A 255 7.11 2.12 -17.26
N ALA A 256 7.08 0.84 -16.88
CA ALA A 256 6.35 -0.21 -17.56
C ALA A 256 6.03 -1.38 -16.60
N ASP A 257 5.30 -2.38 -17.09
CA ASP A 257 5.18 -3.69 -16.46
C ASP A 257 6.57 -4.28 -16.21
N SER A 258 6.86 -4.67 -14.98
CA SER A 258 8.22 -5.06 -14.59
C SER A 258 8.26 -5.76 -13.25
N TYR A 259 9.11 -6.77 -13.13
CA TYR A 259 9.56 -7.24 -11.82
C TYR A 259 10.69 -6.34 -11.30
N ASN A 260 10.90 -6.38 -9.99
CA ASN A 260 11.89 -5.60 -9.24
C ASN A 260 13.33 -5.60 -9.80
N VAL A 261 13.76 -6.61 -10.56
CA VAL A 261 15.10 -6.69 -11.17
C VAL A 261 15.14 -6.16 -12.62
N HIS A 262 13.98 -5.95 -13.24
CA HIS A 262 13.89 -5.46 -14.62
C HIS A 262 14.18 -3.95 -14.64
N LEU A 263 14.84 -3.47 -15.70
CA LEU A 263 15.16 -2.04 -15.86
C LEU A 263 13.94 -1.09 -15.67
N PRO A 264 12.70 -1.40 -16.13
CA PRO A 264 11.56 -0.51 -15.95
C PRO A 264 11.03 -0.38 -14.51
N SER A 265 11.54 -1.17 -13.55
CA SER A 265 11.18 -1.02 -12.12
C SER A 265 11.86 0.19 -11.46
N GLN A 266 13.05 0.58 -11.94
CA GLN A 266 13.87 1.67 -11.38
C GLN A 266 14.06 1.54 -9.85
N PHE A 267 13.57 2.49 -9.04
CA PHE A 267 13.70 2.48 -7.57
C PHE A 267 12.43 2.03 -6.84
N ASN A 268 11.53 1.29 -7.51
CA ASN A 268 10.48 0.51 -6.86
C ASN A 268 11.01 -0.89 -6.50
N VAL A 269 11.36 -1.09 -5.23
CA VAL A 269 11.84 -2.38 -4.68
C VAL A 269 10.74 -3.18 -3.97
N ALA A 270 9.46 -2.85 -4.20
CA ALA A 270 8.36 -3.58 -3.58
C ALA A 270 8.27 -5.03 -4.08
N GLU A 271 7.94 -5.97 -3.20
CA GLU A 271 7.87 -7.40 -3.49
C GLU A 271 6.49 -7.95 -3.14
N ILE A 272 5.89 -8.72 -4.06
CA ILE A 272 4.45 -9.04 -4.00
C ILE A 272 4.00 -9.68 -2.68
N ILE A 273 4.82 -10.58 -2.13
CA ILE A 273 4.58 -11.31 -0.88
C ILE A 273 5.42 -10.80 0.31
N ALA A 274 6.03 -9.60 0.22
CA ALA A 274 6.81 -9.06 1.33
C ALA A 274 5.94 -8.70 2.53
N THR A 275 6.50 -8.94 3.71
CA THR A 275 5.94 -8.59 5.01
C THR A 275 6.70 -7.42 5.62
N THR A 276 6.22 -6.92 6.75
CA THR A 276 6.93 -5.93 7.57
C THR A 276 8.31 -6.47 8.04
N SER A 277 8.49 -7.80 8.09
CA SER A 277 9.78 -8.42 8.42
C SER A 277 10.83 -8.34 7.30
N ASP A 278 10.43 -8.15 6.04
CA ASP A 278 11.34 -7.97 4.90
C ASP A 278 11.86 -6.54 4.76
N MET A 279 11.21 -5.56 5.40
CA MET A 279 11.52 -4.14 5.26
C MET A 279 13.01 -3.78 5.45
N PRO A 280 13.75 -4.31 6.46
CA PRO A 280 15.15 -3.95 6.64
C PRO A 280 16.04 -4.42 5.48
N TYR A 281 15.72 -5.56 4.89
CA TYR A 281 16.41 -6.09 3.71
C TYR A 281 16.09 -5.24 2.48
N ASN A 282 14.80 -4.98 2.23
CA ASN A 282 14.36 -4.24 1.05
C ASN A 282 14.88 -2.80 1.08
N ALA A 283 15.00 -2.19 2.26
CA ALA A 283 15.62 -0.87 2.44
C ALA A 283 17.12 -0.87 2.12
N ALA A 284 17.86 -1.90 2.55
CA ALA A 284 19.28 -2.04 2.18
C ALA A 284 19.46 -2.27 0.67
N SER A 285 18.62 -3.11 0.05
CA SER A 285 18.63 -3.33 -1.40
C SER A 285 18.32 -2.05 -2.19
N LEU A 286 17.37 -1.23 -1.72
CA LEU A 286 17.09 0.09 -2.29
C LEU A 286 18.30 1.04 -2.18
N VAL A 287 18.91 1.14 -1.00
CA VAL A 287 20.04 2.05 -0.76
C VAL A 287 21.22 1.72 -1.66
N GLU A 288 21.61 0.45 -1.80
CA GLU A 288 22.70 0.06 -2.68
C GLU A 288 22.33 0.18 -4.18
N ARG A 289 21.06 -0.08 -4.55
CA ARG A 289 20.55 0.18 -5.91
C ARG A 289 20.63 1.66 -6.28
N MET A 290 20.31 2.56 -5.35
CA MET A 290 20.37 4.01 -5.60
C MET A 290 21.81 4.53 -5.63
N LYS A 291 22.70 4.06 -4.73
CA LYS A 291 24.13 4.42 -4.73
C LYS A 291 24.87 3.95 -6.00
N SER A 292 24.45 2.82 -6.56
CA SER A 292 25.08 2.24 -7.75
C SER A 292 24.56 2.81 -9.09
N ASP A 293 23.49 3.60 -9.08
CA ASP A 293 22.98 4.26 -10.29
C ASP A 293 23.64 5.64 -10.48
N PRO A 294 24.41 5.86 -11.58
CA PRO A 294 25.24 7.06 -11.74
C PRO A 294 24.45 8.37 -11.90
N ARG A 295 23.12 8.30 -12.04
CA ARG A 295 22.26 9.50 -12.04
C ARG A 295 22.05 10.08 -10.64
N VAL A 296 22.27 9.30 -9.58
CA VAL A 296 21.95 9.69 -8.20
C VAL A 296 23.13 10.41 -7.53
N ASN A 297 23.04 11.74 -7.39
CA ASN A 297 23.97 12.47 -6.54
C ASN A 297 23.57 12.32 -5.06
N TRP A 298 24.06 11.27 -4.41
CA TRP A 298 23.58 10.76 -3.11
C TRP A 298 23.40 11.83 -2.02
N HIS A 299 24.32 12.80 -1.96
CA HIS A 299 24.39 13.85 -0.94
C HIS A 299 23.80 15.21 -1.37
N LYS A 300 23.35 15.37 -2.63
CA LYS A 300 22.79 16.64 -3.14
C LYS A 300 21.32 16.54 -3.51
N HIS A 301 20.91 15.44 -4.15
CA HIS A 301 19.54 15.23 -4.59
C HIS A 301 18.61 15.06 -3.39
N TRP A 302 17.44 15.69 -3.45
CA TRP A 302 16.34 15.41 -2.52
C TRP A 302 15.55 14.19 -2.99
N LYS A 303 15.33 13.25 -2.06
CA LYS A 303 14.69 11.96 -2.32
C LYS A 303 13.34 11.87 -1.61
N LEU A 304 12.34 11.39 -2.33
CA LEU A 304 11.01 11.07 -1.81
C LEU A 304 10.83 9.55 -1.81
N LEU A 305 10.83 8.96 -0.62
CA LEU A 305 10.64 7.53 -0.41
C LEU A 305 9.21 7.28 0.07
N THR A 306 8.44 6.44 -0.61
CA THR A 306 7.14 5.97 -0.10
C THR A 306 7.25 4.53 0.41
N ILE A 307 6.75 4.29 1.63
CA ILE A 307 6.70 3.00 2.29
C ILE A 307 5.23 2.65 2.54
N MET A 308 4.78 1.54 1.97
CA MET A 308 3.47 0.94 2.27
C MET A 308 3.61 -0.58 2.34
N ILE A 309 3.28 -1.14 3.49
CA ILE A 309 3.52 -2.52 3.87
C ILE A 309 2.47 -2.91 4.93
N GLY A 310 2.33 -4.20 5.23
CA GLY A 310 1.32 -4.70 6.16
C GLY A 310 0.19 -5.49 5.48
N GLY A 311 0.09 -5.50 4.14
CA GLY A 311 -0.90 -6.31 3.44
C GLY A 311 -0.74 -7.79 3.77
N ASN A 312 0.43 -8.36 3.45
CA ASN A 312 0.74 -9.77 3.68
C ASN A 312 0.81 -10.13 5.16
N ASP A 313 1.28 -9.22 6.03
CA ASP A 313 1.29 -9.43 7.48
C ASP A 313 -0.09 -9.87 8.01
N PHE A 314 -1.18 -9.31 7.48
CA PHE A 314 -2.55 -9.69 7.86
C PHE A 314 -3.27 -10.61 6.87
N CYS A 315 -2.82 -10.70 5.61
CA CYS A 315 -3.41 -11.58 4.59
C CYS A 315 -2.88 -13.03 4.61
N SER A 316 -1.58 -13.23 4.85
CA SER A 316 -0.92 -14.53 4.84
C SER A 316 -0.34 -14.94 6.20
N ASP A 317 0.17 -14.02 7.01
CA ASP A 317 1.09 -14.39 8.10
C ASP A 317 0.47 -14.43 9.49
N VAL A 318 -0.42 -13.48 9.84
CA VAL A 318 -0.99 -13.33 11.19
C VAL A 318 -1.66 -14.60 11.72
N CYS A 319 -2.21 -15.44 10.83
CA CYS A 319 -2.95 -16.65 11.20
C CYS A 319 -2.10 -17.91 11.37
N TYR A 320 -0.77 -17.79 11.24
CA TYR A 320 0.21 -18.83 11.59
C TYR A 320 1.03 -18.49 12.85
N GLN A 321 0.81 -17.33 13.47
CA GLN A 321 1.57 -16.87 14.64
C GLN A 321 0.99 -17.45 15.94
N THR A 322 1.82 -18.13 16.73
CA THR A 322 1.44 -18.67 18.06
C THR A 322 0.90 -17.60 19.00
N ASN A 323 1.45 -16.38 18.93
CA ASN A 323 0.93 -15.20 19.63
C ASN A 323 0.92 -13.99 18.69
N ALA A 324 -0.09 -13.92 17.82
CA ALA A 324 -0.29 -12.81 16.88
C ALA A 324 -0.29 -11.41 17.54
N THR A 325 -0.76 -11.32 18.79
CA THR A 325 -0.77 -10.06 19.55
C THR A 325 0.65 -9.60 19.89
N GLU A 326 1.48 -10.49 20.42
CA GLU A 326 2.88 -10.19 20.76
C GLU A 326 3.72 -9.93 19.50
N TRP A 327 3.52 -10.71 18.44
CA TRP A 327 4.18 -10.56 17.14
C TRP A 327 4.00 -9.16 16.54
N ILE A 328 2.77 -8.62 16.54
CA ILE A 328 2.52 -7.24 16.08
C ILE A 328 3.18 -6.18 16.99
N ASN A 329 3.12 -6.38 18.32
CA ASN A 329 3.58 -5.36 19.27
C ASN A 329 5.10 -5.34 19.51
N ARG A 330 5.79 -6.46 19.33
CA ARG A 330 7.24 -6.56 19.49
C ARG A 330 7.94 -6.66 18.14
N ASP A 331 7.59 -7.66 17.36
CA ASP A 331 8.43 -8.08 16.23
C ASP A 331 8.21 -7.16 15.02
N GLN A 332 6.96 -6.86 14.67
CA GLN A 332 6.68 -5.94 13.56
C GLN A 332 6.98 -4.46 13.90
N GLU A 333 6.84 -4.02 15.16
CA GLU A 333 7.40 -2.72 15.58
C GLU A 333 8.93 -2.70 15.48
N LYS A 334 9.63 -3.78 15.90
CA LYS A 334 11.10 -3.91 15.81
C LYS A 334 11.58 -3.80 14.37
N TYR A 335 10.93 -4.46 13.40
CA TYR A 335 11.32 -4.39 11.99
C TYR A 335 11.06 -3.01 11.36
N LEU A 336 9.92 -2.38 11.66
CA LEU A 336 9.62 -1.00 11.23
C LEU A 336 10.68 -0.01 11.76
N LEU A 337 10.99 -0.06 13.06
CA LEU A 337 12.01 0.79 13.68
C LEU A 337 13.40 0.55 13.10
N THR A 338 13.80 -0.72 12.97
CA THR A 338 15.11 -1.11 12.40
C THR A 338 15.26 -0.54 10.98
N THR A 339 14.20 -0.60 10.18
CA THR A 339 14.16 -0.02 8.83
C THR A 339 14.31 1.49 8.86
N LEU A 340 13.53 2.20 9.66
CA LEU A 340 13.57 3.67 9.72
C LEU A 340 14.90 4.20 10.30
N HIS A 341 15.50 3.53 11.28
CA HIS A 341 16.84 3.86 11.79
C HIS A 341 17.92 3.62 10.72
N TYR A 342 17.85 2.52 9.97
CA TYR A 342 18.76 2.27 8.84
C TYR A 342 18.63 3.34 7.75
N LEU A 343 17.40 3.68 7.37
CA LEU A 343 17.12 4.72 6.38
C LEU A 343 17.66 6.09 6.83
N LYS A 344 17.35 6.54 8.07
CA LYS A 344 17.89 7.81 8.59
C LYS A 344 19.42 7.83 8.62
N LYS A 345 20.06 6.71 8.97
CA LYS A 345 21.52 6.59 9.04
C LYS A 345 22.20 6.62 7.66
N THR A 346 21.52 6.20 6.60
CA THR A 346 22.14 5.93 5.28
C THR A 346 21.66 6.85 4.15
N MET A 347 20.42 7.34 4.21
CA MET A 347 19.78 8.16 3.19
C MET A 347 19.69 9.63 3.61
N PRO A 348 20.75 10.44 3.39
CA PRO A 348 20.65 11.89 3.57
C PRO A 348 19.61 12.49 2.63
N ARG A 349 19.17 13.73 2.87
CA ARG A 349 18.22 14.48 2.04
C ARG A 349 16.95 13.71 1.66
N THR A 350 16.26 13.11 2.64
CA THR A 350 15.13 12.20 2.36
C THR A 350 13.86 12.53 3.15
N LEU A 351 12.73 12.67 2.45
CA LEU A 351 11.39 12.64 3.04
C LEU A 351 10.79 11.25 2.84
N VAL A 352 10.33 10.63 3.93
CA VAL A 352 9.70 9.30 3.91
C VAL A 352 8.18 9.45 4.15
N ASN A 353 7.38 9.14 3.13
CA ASN A 353 5.94 8.91 3.29
C ASN A 353 5.75 7.51 3.90
N LEU A 354 5.18 7.41 5.10
CA LEU A 354 4.76 6.15 5.70
C LEU A 354 3.24 6.02 5.56
N VAL A 355 2.78 4.97 4.88
CA VAL A 355 1.37 4.83 4.45
C VAL A 355 0.83 3.49 4.94
N PRO A 356 -0.33 3.44 5.63
CA PRO A 356 -0.93 2.18 6.06
C PRO A 356 -1.55 1.44 4.87
N SER A 357 -1.67 0.12 4.96
CA SER A 357 -2.36 -0.66 3.92
C SER A 357 -3.87 -0.31 3.89
N PRO A 358 -4.51 -0.22 2.71
CA PRO A 358 -5.97 -0.03 2.59
C PRO A 358 -6.78 -1.25 3.03
N LEU A 359 -6.13 -2.40 3.25
CA LEU A 359 -6.71 -3.74 3.36
C LEU A 359 -7.97 -3.79 4.22
N ILE A 360 -7.96 -3.22 5.43
CA ILE A 360 -9.10 -3.33 6.33
C ILE A 360 -10.28 -2.49 5.88
N ASN A 361 -10.18 -1.17 5.88
CA ASN A 361 -11.39 -0.35 5.75
C ASN A 361 -11.94 -0.38 4.31
N LEU A 362 -11.05 -0.44 3.30
CA LEU A 362 -11.48 -0.60 1.91
C LEU A 362 -12.04 -2.01 1.66
N SER A 363 -11.29 -3.09 1.92
CA SER A 363 -11.77 -4.44 1.56
C SER A 363 -12.94 -4.89 2.45
N PHE A 364 -12.97 -4.59 3.76
CA PHE A 364 -14.18 -4.89 4.57
C PHE A 364 -15.37 -3.97 4.30
N SER A 365 -15.25 -2.93 3.47
CA SER A 365 -16.44 -2.24 2.92
C SER A 365 -17.07 -3.02 1.76
N ILE A 366 -16.31 -3.87 1.07
CA ILE A 366 -16.79 -4.77 0.01
C ILE A 366 -17.66 -5.89 0.61
N ASP A 367 -17.35 -6.36 1.82
CA ASP A 367 -18.15 -7.36 2.56
C ASP A 367 -19.61 -6.91 2.83
N LYS A 368 -19.90 -5.62 2.71
CA LYS A 368 -21.24 -5.04 2.94
C LYS A 368 -22.10 -4.97 1.67
N VAL A 369 -21.58 -5.38 0.52
CA VAL A 369 -22.25 -5.22 -0.78
C VAL A 369 -22.16 -6.49 -1.63
N GLN A 370 -22.97 -6.57 -2.69
CA GLN A 370 -22.98 -7.71 -3.60
C GLN A 370 -21.75 -7.69 -4.52
N ALA A 371 -20.63 -8.23 -4.04
CA ALA A 371 -19.38 -8.34 -4.79
C ALA A 371 -19.44 -9.41 -5.90
N PRO A 372 -18.74 -9.22 -7.04
CA PRO A 372 -18.62 -10.21 -8.10
C PRO A 372 -18.09 -11.57 -7.62
N LEU A 373 -18.46 -12.64 -8.32
CA LEU A 373 -18.01 -14.00 -8.00
C LEU A 373 -16.48 -14.13 -7.98
N THR A 374 -15.75 -13.40 -8.82
CA THR A 374 -14.27 -13.37 -8.80
C THR A 374 -13.74 -12.95 -7.43
N CYS A 375 -14.31 -11.90 -6.85
CA CYS A 375 -13.96 -11.43 -5.51
C CYS A 375 -14.36 -12.43 -4.41
N GLN A 376 -15.42 -13.22 -4.61
CA GLN A 376 -15.81 -14.26 -3.65
C GLN A 376 -14.85 -15.47 -3.67
N PHE A 377 -14.33 -15.85 -4.85
CA PHE A 377 -13.39 -16.96 -5.00
C PHE A 377 -11.93 -16.60 -4.74
N VAL A 378 -11.50 -15.38 -5.07
CA VAL A 378 -10.07 -15.01 -5.06
C VAL A 378 -9.60 -14.40 -3.73
N ARG A 379 -10.42 -13.61 -3.02
CA ARG A 379 -10.03 -13.05 -1.69
C ARG A 379 -9.63 -14.13 -0.66
N PRO A 380 -10.29 -15.31 -0.59
CA PRO A 380 -9.86 -16.40 0.29
C PRO A 380 -8.51 -17.05 -0.09
N ILE A 381 -8.02 -16.81 -1.31
CA ILE A 381 -6.72 -17.29 -1.82
C ILE A 381 -5.65 -16.24 -1.50
N GLU A 382 -5.77 -15.04 -2.08
CA GLU A 382 -4.81 -13.93 -1.94
C GLU A 382 -4.69 -13.42 -0.49
N CYS A 383 -5.75 -13.55 0.30
CA CYS A 383 -5.83 -13.01 1.65
C CYS A 383 -6.50 -14.00 2.63
N SER A 384 -5.95 -15.21 2.66
CA SER A 384 -6.50 -16.38 3.35
C SER A 384 -6.72 -16.21 4.86
N CYS A 385 -5.89 -15.44 5.58
CA CYS A 385 -6.10 -15.21 7.02
C CYS A 385 -7.36 -14.38 7.32
N LEU A 386 -7.75 -13.45 6.43
CA LEU A 386 -8.93 -12.61 6.62
C LEU A 386 -10.19 -13.19 5.98
N TYR A 387 -10.09 -13.87 4.84
CA TYR A 387 -11.26 -14.33 4.06
C TYR A 387 -11.37 -15.85 3.91
N GLY A 388 -10.34 -16.61 4.25
CA GLY A 388 -10.38 -18.08 4.29
C GLY A 388 -11.41 -18.60 5.32
N PRO A 389 -12.23 -19.63 5.00
CA PRO A 389 -13.21 -20.18 5.93
C PRO A 389 -12.59 -20.74 7.23
N LYS A 390 -11.41 -21.37 7.11
CA LYS A 390 -10.60 -21.95 8.20
C LYS A 390 -10.31 -20.97 9.35
N TYR A 391 -10.21 -19.68 9.03
CA TYR A 391 -9.79 -18.64 9.98
C TYR A 391 -10.95 -17.73 10.44
N SER A 392 -12.18 -18.08 10.08
CA SER A 392 -13.41 -17.32 10.35
C SER A 392 -13.56 -16.83 11.81
N ALA A 393 -13.36 -17.72 12.79
CA ALA A 393 -13.45 -17.38 14.21
C ALA A 393 -12.49 -16.26 14.66
N ASN A 394 -11.30 -16.18 14.05
CA ASN A 394 -10.25 -15.24 14.46
C ASN A 394 -10.28 -13.91 13.71
N ARG A 395 -11.16 -13.74 12.72
CA ARG A 395 -11.20 -12.52 11.86
C ARG A 395 -11.28 -11.23 12.68
N ASN A 396 -12.10 -11.19 13.74
CA ASN A 396 -12.23 -10.01 14.59
C ASN A 396 -10.94 -9.67 15.36
N LEU A 397 -10.15 -10.68 15.75
CA LEU A 397 -8.83 -10.49 16.36
C LEU A 397 -7.85 -9.92 15.33
N TYR A 398 -7.74 -10.51 14.13
CA TYR A 398 -6.85 -10.00 13.08
C TYR A 398 -7.21 -8.56 12.67
N ARG A 399 -8.51 -8.24 12.64
CA ARG A 399 -9.02 -6.87 12.41
C ARG A 399 -8.66 -5.88 13.51
N LEU A 400 -8.57 -6.32 14.78
CA LEU A 400 -8.08 -5.50 15.88
C LEU A 400 -6.56 -5.30 15.82
N LEU A 401 -5.82 -6.33 15.39
CA LEU A 401 -4.36 -6.32 15.31
C LEU A 401 -3.82 -5.44 14.17
N GLU A 402 -4.45 -5.41 13.00
CA GLU A 402 -4.08 -4.44 11.95
C GLU A 402 -4.34 -3.00 12.41
N ARG A 403 -5.50 -2.72 13.00
CA ARG A 403 -5.82 -1.38 13.53
C ARG A 403 -4.86 -0.95 14.63
N ARG A 404 -4.24 -1.91 15.31
CA ARG A 404 -3.15 -1.69 16.27
C ARG A 404 -1.81 -1.45 15.57
N PHE A 405 -1.49 -2.17 14.49
CA PHE A 405 -0.30 -1.94 13.66
C PHE A 405 -0.33 -0.58 12.94
N VAL A 406 -1.48 -0.16 12.39
CA VAL A 406 -1.67 1.19 11.83
C VAL A 406 -1.38 2.28 12.87
N LYS A 407 -1.83 2.09 14.13
CA LYS A 407 -1.48 2.98 15.25
C LYS A 407 -0.02 2.89 15.69
N ILE A 408 0.64 1.75 15.49
CA ILE A 408 2.10 1.61 15.67
C ILE A 408 2.83 2.44 14.61
N MET A 409 2.44 2.35 13.32
CA MET A 409 3.02 3.15 12.23
C MET A 409 2.87 4.66 12.50
N GLU A 410 1.67 5.10 12.88
CA GLU A 410 1.37 6.50 13.25
C GLU A 410 2.19 6.97 14.46
N ARG A 411 2.27 6.20 15.54
CA ARG A 411 3.10 6.57 16.71
C ARG A 411 4.59 6.59 16.36
N VAL A 412 5.07 5.62 15.58
CA VAL A 412 6.47 5.52 15.18
C VAL A 412 6.87 6.69 14.28
N SER A 413 6.01 7.14 13.37
CA SER A 413 6.31 8.30 12.51
C SER A 413 6.47 9.64 13.25
N HIS A 414 5.90 9.75 14.46
CA HIS A 414 5.93 10.95 15.29
C HIS A 414 7.10 11.00 16.29
N ARG A 415 7.96 9.98 16.31
CA ARG A 415 9.07 9.94 17.27
C ARG A 415 10.18 10.92 16.87
N ALA A 416 10.67 11.69 17.85
CA ALA A 416 11.65 12.75 17.63
C ALA A 416 12.93 12.28 16.92
N GLU A 417 13.39 11.03 17.15
CA GLU A 417 14.57 10.50 16.45
C GLU A 417 14.43 10.48 14.93
N PHE A 418 13.21 10.48 14.37
CA PHE A 418 12.96 10.41 12.92
C PHE A 418 12.77 11.77 12.23
N HIS A 419 12.94 12.88 12.96
CA HIS A 419 12.89 14.24 12.39
C HIS A 419 14.26 14.93 12.49
N SER A 420 14.56 15.80 11.51
CA SER A 420 15.83 16.55 11.35
C SER A 420 15.82 17.27 10.00
N ASP A 421 16.58 18.35 9.85
CA ASP A 421 16.67 19.08 8.57
C ASP A 421 17.02 18.21 7.35
N ASP A 422 17.81 17.15 7.51
CA ASP A 422 18.21 16.30 6.37
C ASP A 422 17.31 15.07 6.16
N PHE A 423 16.46 14.72 7.14
CA PHE A 423 15.61 13.52 7.11
C PHE A 423 14.34 13.67 7.95
N THR A 424 13.17 13.37 7.37
CA THR A 424 11.90 13.25 8.12
C THR A 424 11.05 12.09 7.64
N VAL A 425 10.35 11.43 8.57
CA VAL A 425 9.18 10.59 8.28
C VAL A 425 7.91 11.45 8.37
N VAL A 426 6.90 11.15 7.55
CA VAL A 426 5.55 11.73 7.59
C VAL A 426 4.54 10.60 7.35
N TYR A 427 3.64 10.39 8.31
CA TYR A 427 2.53 9.45 8.13
C TYR A 427 1.39 10.09 7.31
N GLN A 428 0.87 9.34 6.34
CA GLN A 428 -0.14 9.81 5.38
C GLN A 428 -1.41 8.94 5.53
N PRO A 429 -2.40 9.36 6.33
CA PRO A 429 -3.54 8.53 6.74
C PRO A 429 -4.67 8.42 5.72
N PHE A 430 -4.55 8.84 4.46
CA PHE A 430 -5.66 8.85 3.48
C PHE A 430 -6.38 7.50 3.22
N TYR A 431 -5.78 6.37 3.62
CA TYR A 431 -6.44 5.06 3.63
C TYR A 431 -7.10 4.66 4.96
N ARG A 432 -6.82 5.36 6.07
CA ARG A 432 -7.16 4.95 7.45
C ARG A 432 -8.64 4.66 7.64
N ASP A 433 -9.50 5.44 7.00
CA ASP A 433 -10.96 5.33 7.06
C ASP A 433 -11.57 5.11 5.65
N ALA A 434 -10.77 4.60 4.70
CA ALA A 434 -11.18 4.37 3.31
C ALA A 434 -12.36 3.39 3.19
N SER A 435 -13.16 3.56 2.13
CA SER A 435 -14.24 2.64 1.76
C SER A 435 -14.50 2.73 0.24
N ILE A 436 -15.26 1.79 -0.30
CA ILE A 436 -15.71 1.83 -1.70
C ILE A 436 -16.66 3.02 -1.93
N PHE A 437 -16.60 3.59 -3.14
CA PHE A 437 -17.50 4.65 -3.57
C PHE A 437 -18.89 4.10 -3.91
N TYR A 438 -19.87 4.99 -4.00
CA TYR A 438 -21.24 4.68 -4.41
C TYR A 438 -21.62 5.58 -5.57
N ARG A 439 -22.12 4.97 -6.65
CA ARG A 439 -22.62 5.65 -7.84
C ARG A 439 -23.88 6.46 -7.52
N ARG A 440 -24.24 7.38 -8.42
CA ARG A 440 -25.49 8.16 -8.37
C ARG A 440 -26.77 7.31 -8.33
N ASP A 441 -26.72 6.03 -8.76
CA ASP A 441 -27.83 5.07 -8.65
C ASP A 441 -27.77 4.21 -7.37
N GLY A 442 -27.02 4.63 -6.35
CA GLY A 442 -26.88 3.96 -5.05
C GLY A 442 -26.07 2.66 -5.06
N LYS A 443 -25.56 2.24 -6.21
CA LYS A 443 -24.80 0.98 -6.34
C LYS A 443 -23.33 1.17 -6.00
N PRO A 444 -22.66 0.18 -5.40
CA PRO A 444 -21.22 0.24 -5.13
C PRO A 444 -20.42 0.41 -6.43
N ASP A 445 -19.39 1.25 -6.39
CA ASP A 445 -18.37 1.30 -7.43
C ASP A 445 -17.14 0.50 -7.01
N LEU A 446 -17.05 -0.72 -7.52
CA LEU A 446 -15.90 -1.61 -7.33
C LEU A 446 -14.80 -1.41 -8.38
N SER A 447 -14.95 -0.47 -9.32
CA SER A 447 -13.96 -0.26 -10.40
C SER A 447 -12.61 0.29 -9.91
N VAL A 448 -12.50 0.69 -8.64
CA VAL A 448 -11.23 1.01 -7.97
C VAL A 448 -10.45 -0.22 -7.50
N MET A 449 -11.06 -1.40 -7.54
CA MET A 449 -10.42 -2.68 -7.22
C MET A 449 -10.04 -3.44 -8.49
N ALA A 450 -8.99 -4.25 -8.40
CA ALA A 450 -8.72 -5.32 -9.35
C ALA A 450 -9.80 -6.41 -9.24
N ILE A 451 -9.81 -7.37 -10.17
CA ILE A 451 -10.81 -8.44 -10.25
C ILE A 451 -10.89 -9.35 -9.00
N ASP A 452 -9.86 -9.29 -8.14
CA ASP A 452 -9.76 -10.03 -6.89
C ASP A 452 -10.39 -9.33 -5.68
N CYS A 453 -10.71 -8.04 -5.74
CA CYS A 453 -11.09 -7.22 -4.58
C CYS A 453 -10.09 -7.24 -3.40
N VAL A 454 -8.81 -7.47 -3.67
CA VAL A 454 -7.67 -7.31 -2.75
C VAL A 454 -6.73 -6.23 -3.25
N HIS A 455 -6.33 -6.31 -4.52
CA HIS A 455 -5.48 -5.32 -5.16
C HIS A 455 -6.29 -4.14 -5.73
N LEU A 456 -5.64 -3.01 -5.92
CA LEU A 456 -6.24 -1.83 -6.56
C LEU A 456 -6.19 -1.97 -8.08
N SER A 457 -7.19 -1.42 -8.76
CA SER A 457 -7.10 -1.22 -10.22
C SER A 457 -6.21 -0.02 -10.54
N GLN A 458 -5.95 0.23 -11.83
CA GLN A 458 -5.35 1.50 -12.27
C GLN A 458 -6.18 2.72 -11.83
N LYS A 459 -7.52 2.67 -11.87
CA LYS A 459 -8.39 3.71 -11.29
C LYS A 459 -8.18 3.84 -9.78
N GLY A 460 -8.06 2.72 -9.06
CA GLY A 460 -7.75 2.71 -7.63
C GLY A 460 -6.39 3.34 -7.31
N HIS A 461 -5.36 3.05 -8.11
CA HIS A 461 -4.06 3.71 -7.99
C HIS A 461 -4.12 5.21 -8.30
N ALA A 462 -4.93 5.64 -9.27
CA ALA A 462 -5.15 7.05 -9.57
C ALA A 462 -5.80 7.79 -8.38
N VAL A 463 -6.88 7.24 -7.82
CA VAL A 463 -7.53 7.74 -6.60
C VAL A 463 -6.54 7.82 -5.43
N SER A 464 -5.69 6.80 -5.28
CA SER A 464 -4.73 6.71 -4.18
C SER A 464 -3.55 7.68 -4.33
N ALA A 465 -3.13 7.97 -5.57
CA ALA A 465 -2.16 9.01 -5.87
C ALA A 465 -2.70 10.41 -5.54
N ASN A 466 -3.97 10.67 -5.85
CA ASN A 466 -4.68 11.88 -5.48
C ASN A 466 -4.75 12.05 -3.94
N GLY A 467 -5.10 10.97 -3.23
CA GLY A 467 -5.12 10.93 -1.77
C GLY A 467 -3.77 11.25 -1.13
N LEU A 468 -2.70 10.58 -1.58
CA LEU A 468 -1.34 10.84 -1.10
C LEU A 468 -0.88 12.27 -1.39
N TRP A 469 -1.14 12.79 -2.59
CA TRP A 469 -0.77 14.15 -2.98
C TRP A 469 -1.43 15.21 -2.09
N ASN A 470 -2.74 15.08 -1.86
CA ASN A 470 -3.45 15.98 -0.95
C ASN A 470 -2.89 15.87 0.48
N ASN A 471 -2.67 14.66 0.99
CA ASN A 471 -2.02 14.42 2.29
C ASN A 471 -0.63 15.05 2.40
N MET A 472 0.17 15.07 1.33
CA MET A 472 1.48 15.74 1.32
C MET A 472 1.38 17.28 1.42
N LEU A 473 0.23 17.89 1.13
CA LEU A 473 -0.01 19.34 1.27
C LEU A 473 -0.83 19.71 2.52
N GLU A 474 -1.42 18.73 3.21
CA GLU A 474 -2.23 18.91 4.43
C GLU A 474 -1.38 18.91 5.72
N PRO A 475 -1.60 19.86 6.66
CA PRO A 475 -0.94 19.89 7.97
C PRO A 475 -1.06 18.55 8.70
N THR A 476 -0.01 18.13 9.40
CA THR A 476 0.12 16.77 9.95
C THR A 476 -1.02 16.34 10.89
N ARG A 477 -1.63 17.27 11.63
CA ARG A 477 -2.79 17.00 12.52
C ARG A 477 -4.16 17.11 11.84
N HIS A 478 -4.20 17.52 10.57
CA HIS A 478 -5.42 17.81 9.80
C HIS A 478 -5.40 17.16 8.40
N LYS A 479 -4.70 16.03 8.26
CA LYS A 479 -4.68 15.23 7.02
C LYS A 479 -6.01 14.53 6.80
N THR A 480 -6.48 14.50 5.56
CA THR A 480 -7.65 13.73 5.13
C THR A 480 -7.38 12.23 5.33
N THR A 481 -8.38 11.50 5.84
CA THR A 481 -8.22 10.09 6.24
C THR A 481 -9.07 9.10 5.45
N VAL A 482 -9.85 9.62 4.49
CA VAL A 482 -10.73 8.88 3.58
C VAL A 482 -10.26 9.03 2.14
N LEU A 483 -10.63 8.08 1.28
CA LEU A 483 -10.53 8.27 -0.18
C LEU A 483 -11.66 9.18 -0.66
N ARG A 484 -11.39 9.91 -1.75
CA ARG A 484 -12.34 10.75 -2.51
C ARG A 484 -12.36 10.31 -3.96
N GLU A 485 -13.41 10.66 -4.70
CA GLU A 485 -13.41 10.43 -6.15
C GLU A 485 -12.24 11.16 -6.83
N LEU A 486 -11.79 10.62 -7.97
CA LEU A 486 -10.62 11.12 -8.68
C LEU A 486 -10.87 12.55 -9.18
N PHE A 487 -10.00 13.49 -8.79
CA PHE A 487 -10.13 14.94 -9.02
C PHE A 487 -11.32 15.66 -8.32
N ASP A 488 -12.03 15.03 -7.37
CA ASP A 488 -13.04 15.70 -6.50
C ASP A 488 -12.42 16.83 -5.66
N ASP A 489 -11.23 16.57 -5.13
CA ASP A 489 -10.39 17.50 -4.38
C ASP A 489 -8.95 17.31 -4.87
N PHE A 490 -8.37 18.33 -5.49
CA PHE A 490 -6.96 18.31 -5.91
C PHE A 490 -6.26 19.53 -5.32
N LYS A 491 -5.46 19.33 -4.27
CA LYS A 491 -4.81 20.44 -3.56
C LYS A 491 -3.64 20.97 -4.36
N CYS A 492 -3.41 22.27 -4.24
CA CYS A 492 -2.30 22.97 -4.88
C CYS A 492 -1.46 23.71 -3.83
N PRO A 493 -0.13 23.75 -3.98
CA PRO A 493 0.71 24.62 -3.15
C PRO A 493 0.37 26.09 -3.44
N THR A 494 0.57 26.98 -2.47
CA THR A 494 0.35 28.43 -2.63
C THR A 494 1.58 29.22 -2.20
N PRO A 495 1.73 30.51 -2.55
CA PRO A 495 2.84 31.33 -2.06
C PRO A 495 2.93 31.40 -0.53
N GLN A 496 1.80 31.28 0.18
CA GLN A 496 1.71 31.23 1.63
C GLN A 496 2.00 29.83 2.20
N ASN A 497 1.66 28.77 1.45
CA ASN A 497 1.90 27.37 1.81
C ASN A 497 2.63 26.63 0.67
N PRO A 498 3.92 26.95 0.40
CA PRO A 498 4.63 26.44 -0.77
C PRO A 498 5.30 25.08 -0.54
N TYR A 499 5.33 24.61 0.71
CA TYR A 499 6.11 23.46 1.14
C TYR A 499 5.25 22.19 1.34
N ILE A 500 5.87 21.05 1.11
CA ILE A 500 5.36 19.75 1.56
C ILE A 500 5.26 19.75 3.10
N ARG A 501 4.15 19.23 3.62
CA ARG A 501 3.85 19.24 5.05
C ARG A 501 4.53 18.09 5.79
N THR A 502 5.21 18.49 6.84
CA THR A 502 6.06 17.71 7.76
C THR A 502 5.79 18.19 9.18
N TYR A 503 6.29 17.47 10.20
CA TYR A 503 5.97 17.77 11.59
C TYR A 503 6.31 19.23 12.03
N TYR A 504 7.42 19.80 11.56
CA TYR A 504 7.87 21.15 11.95
C TYR A 504 7.34 22.31 11.07
N ASN A 505 6.57 22.04 10.01
CA ASN A 505 5.98 23.07 9.14
C ASN A 505 4.46 22.86 8.90
N SER A 506 3.78 22.19 9.85
CA SER A 506 2.34 21.89 9.83
C SER A 506 1.52 22.88 10.63
#